data_AF-A0A975C9X6-F1
#
_entry.id   AF-A0A975C9X6-F1
#
_cell.length_a   1.000
_cell.length_b   1.000
_cell.length_c   1.000
_cell.angle_alpha   90.00
_cell.angle_beta   90.00
_cell.angle_gamma   90.00
#
_symmetry.space_group_name_H-M   'P 1'
#
loop_
_entity.id
_entity.type
_entity.pdbx_description
1 polymer ?
#
loop_
_entity_poly.entity_id
_entity_poly.type
_entity_poly.pdbx_seq_one_letter_code
_entity_poly.pdbx_strand_id
1 'polypeptide(L)'
;MEKKYSWLSISFILIGLSLAIIPFAPIQFPNFLVNWYSVLIGILLYLFGLILAIIAFTSREKGLLKYISLSSIVIGFIFVYLLFMILGSI
;
A
#
# COMPACT_ATOMS: atom_id res chain seq x y z
N MET A 1 -8.13 -22.99 5.84
CA MET A 1 -7.46 -21.78 6.36
C MET A 1 -8.30 -20.59 5.94
N GLU A 2 -8.90 -19.91 6.91
CA GLU A 2 -9.71 -18.70 6.68
C GLU A 2 -8.87 -17.66 5.94
N LYS A 3 -9.46 -16.91 5.01
CA LYS A 3 -8.81 -15.89 4.15
C LYS A 3 -8.33 -14.64 4.91
N LYS A 4 -7.91 -14.79 6.18
CA LYS A 4 -7.57 -13.73 7.11
C LYS A 4 -6.40 -12.89 6.61
N TYR A 5 -5.35 -13.52 6.09
CA TYR A 5 -4.14 -12.81 5.68
C TYR A 5 -4.34 -12.04 4.37
N SER A 6 -5.11 -12.60 3.42
CA SER A 6 -5.46 -11.90 2.18
C SER A 6 -6.27 -10.62 2.43
N TRP A 7 -7.25 -10.68 3.34
CA TRP A 7 -8.05 -9.50 3.70
C TRP A 7 -7.22 -8.43 4.41
N LEU A 8 -6.43 -8.84 5.40
CA LEU A 8 -5.53 -7.93 6.11
C LEU A 8 -4.57 -7.22 5.14
N SER A 9 -3.94 -7.98 4.25
CA SER A 9 -3.02 -7.45 3.23
C SER A 9 -3.68 -6.36 2.39
N ILE A 10 -4.88 -6.61 1.85
CA ILE A 10 -5.60 -5.64 1.01
C ILE A 10 -5.94 -4.39 1.81
N SER A 11 -6.41 -4.53 3.05
CA SER A 11 -6.70 -3.38 3.91
C SER A 11 -5.44 -2.54 4.19
N PHE A 12 -4.33 -3.18 4.54
CA PHE A 12 -3.06 -2.50 4.78
C PHE A 12 -2.54 -1.79 3.52
N ILE A 13 -2.66 -2.41 2.36
CA ILE A 13 -2.27 -1.84 1.08
C ILE A 13 -3.14 -0.61 0.74
N LEU A 14 -4.46 -0.73 0.86
CA LEU A 14 -5.39 0.37 0.55
C LEU A 14 -5.19 1.57 1.50
N ILE A 15 -5.06 1.31 2.79
CA ILE A 15 -4.83 2.36 3.80
C ILE A 15 -3.46 3.01 3.57
N GLY A 16 -2.43 2.21 3.33
CA GLY A 16 -1.08 2.69 3.06
C GLY A 16 -1.01 3.59 1.83
N LEU A 17 -1.59 3.14 0.71
CA LEU A 17 -1.69 3.94 -0.53
C LEU A 17 -2.48 5.24 -0.31
N SER A 18 -3.61 5.17 0.39
CA SER A 18 -4.44 6.36 0.64
C SER A 18 -3.66 7.41 1.42
N LEU A 19 -3.01 7.01 2.52
CA LEU A 19 -2.19 7.91 3.34
C LEU A 19 -1.01 8.51 2.56
N ALA A 20 -0.41 7.73 1.67
CA ALA A 20 0.73 8.18 0.91
C ALA A 20 0.37 9.09 -0.28
N ILE A 21 -0.88 9.02 -0.78
CA ILE A 21 -1.38 9.87 -1.87
C ILE A 21 -2.00 11.18 -1.36
N ILE A 22 -2.62 11.19 -0.17
CA ILE A 22 -3.32 12.38 0.37
C ILE A 22 -2.51 13.68 0.25
N PRO A 23 -1.21 13.73 0.56
CA PRO A 23 -0.42 14.96 0.46
C PRO A 23 -0.29 15.51 -0.97
N PHE A 24 -0.53 14.69 -1.98
CA PHE A 24 -0.47 15.02 -3.40
C PHE A 24 -1.85 15.23 -4.01
N ALA A 25 -2.93 15.06 -3.24
CA ALA A 25 -4.29 15.22 -3.75
C ALA A 25 -4.60 16.69 -4.04
N PRO A 26 -5.31 17.01 -5.14
CA PRO A 26 -5.72 18.38 -5.47
C PRO A 26 -6.86 18.92 -4.58
N ILE A 27 -7.17 18.22 -3.48
CA ILE A 27 -8.29 18.49 -2.57
C ILE A 27 -7.72 18.86 -1.20
N GLN A 28 -8.38 19.78 -0.49
CA GLN A 28 -7.94 20.18 0.85
C GLN A 28 -8.21 19.07 1.88
N PHE A 29 -7.13 18.56 2.48
CA PHE A 29 -7.16 17.65 3.62
C PHE A 29 -6.64 18.33 4.89
N PRO A 30 -7.00 17.82 6.08
CA PRO A 30 -6.43 18.30 7.34
C PRO A 30 -4.89 18.28 7.35
N ASN A 31 -4.25 19.31 7.91
CA ASN A 31 -2.77 19.44 7.94
C ASN A 31 -2.03 18.24 8.57
N PHE A 32 -2.68 17.48 9.46
CA PHE A 32 -2.06 16.29 10.05
C PHE A 32 -1.98 15.10 9.07
N LEU A 33 -2.73 15.13 7.97
CA LEU A 33 -2.69 14.14 6.88
C LEU A 33 -1.84 14.62 5.69
N VAL A 34 -1.69 15.93 5.52
CA VAL A 34 -0.90 16.57 4.45
C VAL A 34 0.50 16.88 4.97
N ASN A 35 1.24 15.84 5.36
CA ASN A 35 2.63 15.99 5.78
C ASN A 35 3.49 14.80 5.34
N TRP A 36 4.81 14.99 5.34
CA TRP A 36 5.77 13.94 4.99
C TRP A 36 5.73 12.74 5.93
N TYR A 37 5.29 12.91 7.18
CA TYR A 37 5.12 11.79 8.12
C TYR A 37 3.98 10.86 7.67
N SER A 38 2.87 11.40 7.16
CA SER A 38 1.75 10.62 6.61
C SER A 38 2.18 9.83 5.38
N VAL A 39 3.05 10.41 4.53
CA VAL A 39 3.66 9.70 3.40
C VAL A 39 4.49 8.51 3.90
N LEU A 40 5.40 8.73 4.85
CA LEU A 40 6.25 7.68 5.41
C LEU A 40 5.43 6.57 6.09
N ILE A 41 4.43 6.94 6.89
CA ILE A 41 3.52 6.00 7.55
C ILE A 41 2.74 5.20 6.50
N GLY A 42 2.25 5.86 5.46
CA GLY A 42 1.56 5.22 4.34
C GLY A 42 2.43 4.20 3.61
N ILE A 43 3.70 4.56 3.33
CA ILE A 43 4.68 3.65 2.72
C ILE A 43 4.94 2.43 3.62
N LEU A 44 5.14 2.63 4.93
CA LEU A 44 5.38 1.53 5.87
C LEU A 44 4.17 0.59 5.95
N LEU A 45 2.96 1.12 6.02
CA LEU A 45 1.71 0.34 5.98
C LEU A 45 1.59 -0.45 4.68
N TYR A 46 1.92 0.18 3.55
CA TYR A 46 1.90 -0.45 2.23
C TYR A 46 2.92 -1.62 2.17
N LEU A 47 4.15 -1.41 2.62
CA LEU A 47 5.18 -2.46 2.72
C LEU A 47 4.75 -3.61 3.62
N PHE A 48 4.09 -3.32 4.74
CA PHE A 48 3.57 -4.34 5.64
C PHE A 48 2.46 -5.17 4.97
N GLY A 49 1.55 -4.51 4.25
CA GLY A 49 0.51 -5.17 3.46
C GLY A 49 1.08 -6.04 2.34
N LEU A 50 2.20 -5.63 1.73
CA LEU A 50 2.97 -6.41 0.76
C LEU A 50 3.56 -7.69 1.36
N ILE A 51 4.16 -7.60 2.54
CA ILE A 51 4.70 -8.78 3.24
C ILE A 51 3.57 -9.78 3.52
N LEU A 52 2.41 -9.28 3.98
CA LEU A 52 1.23 -10.11 4.19
C LEU A 52 0.70 -10.73 2.90
N ALA A 53 0.79 -10.04 1.76
CA ALA A 53 0.43 -10.58 0.44
C ALA A 53 1.31 -11.78 0.07
N ILE A 54 2.63 -11.66 0.28
CA ILE A 54 3.60 -12.73 0.02
C ILE A 54 3.38 -13.92 0.96
N ILE A 55 3.10 -13.66 2.24
CA ILE A 55 2.79 -14.72 3.22
C ILE A 55 1.49 -15.44 2.84
N ALA A 56 0.44 -14.71 2.49
CA ALA A 56 -0.81 -15.29 1.99
C ALA A 56 -0.57 -16.13 0.73
N PHE A 57 0.36 -15.70 -0.14
CA PHE A 57 0.70 -16.47 -1.32
C PHE A 57 1.39 -17.79 -1.01
N THR A 58 2.37 -17.73 -0.10
CA THR A 58 3.19 -18.86 0.35
C THR A 58 2.36 -19.86 1.16
N SER A 59 1.38 -19.38 1.92
CA SER A 59 0.49 -20.19 2.76
C SER A 59 -0.59 -20.96 1.97
N ARG A 60 -0.54 -20.93 0.64
CA ARG A 60 -1.46 -21.63 -0.28
C ARG A 60 -2.95 -21.42 0.05
N GLU A 61 -3.33 -20.22 0.47
CA GLU A 61 -4.75 -19.88 0.66
C GLU A 61 -5.52 -20.09 -0.66
N LYS A 62 -6.59 -20.88 -0.62
CA LYS A 62 -7.45 -21.13 -1.79
C LYS A 62 -8.37 -19.93 -1.99
N GLY A 63 -8.17 -19.15 -3.06
CA GLY A 63 -9.10 -18.11 -3.48
C GLY A 63 -8.51 -17.05 -4.43
N LEU A 64 -9.39 -16.39 -5.18
CA LEU A 64 -9.05 -15.30 -6.10
C LEU A 64 -8.36 -14.10 -5.42
N LEU A 65 -8.63 -13.89 -4.13
CA LEU A 65 -8.04 -12.83 -3.30
C LEU A 65 -6.50 -12.88 -3.26
N LYS A 66 -5.91 -14.08 -3.37
CA LYS A 66 -4.46 -14.28 -3.48
C LYS A 66 -3.87 -13.54 -4.69
N TYR A 67 -4.55 -13.64 -5.83
CA TYR A 67 -4.10 -13.02 -7.09
C TYR A 67 -4.33 -11.51 -7.10
N ILE A 68 -5.43 -11.05 -6.51
CA ILE A 68 -5.71 -9.62 -6.34
C ILE A 68 -4.65 -8.98 -5.43
N SER A 69 -4.30 -9.63 -4.31
CA SER A 69 -3.24 -9.19 -3.39
C SER A 69 -1.85 -9.20 -4.07
N LEU A 70 -1.58 -10.14 -4.97
CA LEU A 70 -0.35 -10.16 -5.77
C LEU A 70 -0.32 -9.07 -6.84
N SER A 71 -1.45 -8.75 -7.46
CA SER A 71 -1.55 -7.63 -8.42
C SER A 71 -1.27 -6.30 -7.74
N SER A 72 -1.53 -6.20 -6.44
CA SER A 72 -1.22 -5.01 -5.65
C SER A 72 0.29 -4.72 -5.60
N ILE A 73 1.14 -5.74 -5.77
CA ILE A 73 2.59 -5.57 -5.85
C ILE A 73 2.97 -4.63 -7.00
N VAL A 74 2.31 -4.79 -8.15
CA VAL A 74 2.56 -3.95 -9.34
C VAL A 74 2.19 -2.49 -9.06
N ILE A 75 1.07 -2.26 -8.38
CA ILE A 75 0.63 -0.92 -7.95
C ILE A 75 1.67 -0.31 -7.01
N GLY A 76 2.27 -1.10 -6.12
CA GLY A 76 3.37 -0.64 -5.27
C GLY A 76 4.61 -0.21 -6.01
N PHE A 77 5.03 -0.96 -7.01
CA PHE A 77 6.18 -0.59 -7.82
C PHE A 77 5.94 0.74 -8.54
N ILE A 78 4.73 0.95 -9.08
CA ILE A 78 4.34 2.23 -9.68
C ILE A 78 4.36 3.34 -8.62
N PHE A 79 3.88 3.06 -7.42
CA PHE A 79 3.84 4.03 -6.33
C PHE A 79 5.24 4.44 -5.85
N VAL A 80 6.13 3.48 -5.62
CA VAL A 80 7.54 3.73 -5.26
C VAL A 80 8.26 4.49 -6.37
N TYR A 81 8.00 4.14 -7.63
CA TYR A 81 8.57 4.84 -8.78
C TYR A 81 8.12 6.30 -8.85
N LEU A 82 6.82 6.58 -8.66
CA LEU A 82 6.29 7.95 -8.59
C LEU A 82 6.92 8.73 -7.43
N LEU A 83 7.06 8.11 -6.26
CA LEU A 83 7.74 8.71 -5.11
C LEU A 83 9.20 9.06 -5.41
N PHE A 84 9.93 8.17 -6.07
CA PHE A 84 11.32 8.40 -6.46
C PHE A 84 11.43 9.53 -7.47
N MET A 85 10.48 9.66 -8.39
CA MET A 85 10.42 10.75 -9.36
C MET A 85 10.15 12.09 -8.68
N ILE A 86 9.23 12.13 -7.70
CA ILE A 86 8.92 13.33 -6.93
C ILE A 86 10.11 13.74 -6.06
N LEU A 87 10.68 12.81 -5.29
CA LEU A 87 11.79 13.08 -4.38
C LEU A 87 13.12 13.34 -5.10
N GLY A 88 13.39 12.66 -6.21
CA GLY A 88 14.62 12.84 -7.00
C GLY A 88 14.59 14.04 -7.94
N SER A 89 13.43 14.70 -8.09
CA SER A 89 13.29 15.95 -8.83
C SER A 89 13.49 17.22 -7.96
N ILE A 90 13.71 17.03 -6.66
CA ILE A 90 14.09 18.07 -5.69
C ILE A 90 15.62 18.11 -5.60
#